data_AF-A0A838NXU3-F1
#
_entry.id   AF-A0A838NXU3-F1
#
_cell.length_a   1.000
_cell.length_b   1.000
_cell.length_c   1.000
_cell.angle_alpha   90.00
_cell.angle_beta   90.00
_cell.angle_gamma   90.00
#
_symmetry.space_group_name_H-M   'P 1'
#
loop_
_entity.id
_entity.type
_entity.pdbx_description
1 polymer ?
#
loop_
_entity_poly.entity_id
_entity_poly.type
_entity_poly.pdbx_seq_one_letter_code
_entity_poly.pdbx_strand_id
1 'polypeptide(L)'
;MTVAEMDLLKAEALIRVNRAAEAVALINKTRVANGQLPPVTLNGPPDEPGCVPRKFNGQCGSLWDALRYEKGIEMLGVDAVVRFFDARGWQMLPEGAFTQLPVPGRELGTLQLDLYTFGGPGGESSAPVPDSERCPVTLPRCP
;
A
#
# COMPACT_ATOMS: atom_id res chain seq x y z
N MET A 1 13.53 3.40 -9.90
CA MET A 1 13.00 4.26 -8.82
C MET A 1 12.85 5.69 -9.31
N THR A 2 11.63 6.21 -9.35
CA THR A 2 11.34 7.59 -9.82
C THR A 2 11.40 8.59 -8.67
N VAL A 3 11.44 9.89 -8.97
CA VAL A 3 11.35 10.93 -7.93
C VAL A 3 10.02 10.87 -7.18
N ALA A 4 8.92 10.62 -7.89
CA ALA A 4 7.61 10.42 -7.29
C ALA A 4 7.60 9.25 -6.28
N GLU A 5 8.22 8.13 -6.65
CA GLU A 5 8.37 6.97 -5.76
C GLU A 5 9.17 7.33 -4.49
N MET A 6 10.30 8.03 -4.63
CA MET A 6 11.12 8.45 -3.49
C MET A 6 10.35 9.39 -2.55
N ASP A 7 9.60 10.34 -3.11
CA ASP A 7 8.77 11.27 -2.33
C ASP A 7 7.67 10.53 -1.56
N LEU A 8 7.01 9.56 -2.20
CA LEU A 8 5.94 8.76 -1.57
C LEU A 8 6.48 7.77 -0.54
N LEU A 9 7.66 7.18 -0.76
CA LEU A 9 8.36 6.37 0.26
C LEU A 9 8.76 7.22 1.47
N LYS A 10 9.23 8.45 1.25
CA LYS A 10 9.52 9.39 2.33
C LYS A 10 8.25 9.80 3.08
N ALA A 11 7.15 10.05 2.38
CA ALA A 11 5.85 10.34 2.97
C ALA A 11 5.37 9.17 3.85
N GLU A 12 5.51 7.93 3.37
CA GLU A 12 5.21 6.72 4.13
C GLU A 12 6.02 6.66 5.44
N ALA A 13 7.34 6.86 5.34
CA ALA A 13 8.22 6.85 6.50
C ALA A 13 7.82 7.92 7.53
N LEU A 14 7.53 9.15 7.07
CA LEU A 14 7.09 10.25 7.92
C LEU A 14 5.80 9.92 8.68
N ILE A 15 4.82 9.28 8.03
CA ILE A 15 3.61 8.82 8.72
C ILE A 15 3.95 7.78 9.79
N ARG A 16 4.75 6.76 9.44
CA ARG A 16 5.14 5.68 10.37
C ARG A 16 5.88 6.17 11.61
N VAL A 17 6.61 7.29 11.52
CA VAL A 17 7.33 7.90 12.65
C VAL A 17 6.56 9.04 13.34
N ASN A 18 5.23 9.07 13.23
CA ASN A 18 4.35 10.09 13.84
C ASN A 18 4.63 11.55 13.39
N ARG A 19 5.16 11.73 12.18
CA ARG A 19 5.42 13.05 11.53
C ARG A 19 4.51 13.28 10.33
N ALA A 20 3.26 12.83 10.43
CA ALA A 20 2.29 12.81 9.33
C ALA A 20 2.01 14.18 8.69
N ALA A 21 2.12 15.28 9.45
CA ALA A 21 1.95 16.63 8.91
C ALA A 21 2.98 16.96 7.80
N GLU A 22 4.21 16.44 7.90
CA GLU A 22 5.26 16.65 6.91
C GLU A 22 5.06 15.82 5.64
N ALA A 23 4.29 14.72 5.72
CA ALA A 23 3.97 13.88 4.58
C ALA A 23 2.99 14.56 3.60
N VAL A 24 2.16 15.49 4.09
CA VAL A 24 1.09 16.16 3.31
C VAL A 24 1.66 16.85 2.07
N ALA A 25 2.76 17.59 2.21
CA ALA A 25 3.37 18.31 1.10
C ALA A 25 3.92 17.36 0.03
N LEU A 26 4.41 16.18 0.42
CA LEU A 26 4.95 15.18 -0.50
C LEU A 26 3.83 14.48 -1.27
N ILE A 27 2.76 14.07 -0.58
CA ILE A 27 1.59 13.42 -1.20
C ILE A 27 0.91 14.37 -2.20
N ASN A 28 0.79 15.65 -1.84
CA ASN A 28 0.14 16.64 -2.70
C ASN A 28 0.91 16.96 -3.98
N LYS A 29 2.20 16.60 -4.10
CA LYS A 29 2.97 16.84 -5.34
C LYS A 29 2.33 16.15 -6.54
N THR A 30 2.06 14.85 -6.45
CA THR A 30 1.48 14.07 -7.55
C THR A 30 -0.03 14.22 -7.59
N ARG A 31 -0.68 14.22 -6.43
CA ARG A 31 -2.13 14.32 -6.30
C ARG A 31 -2.73 15.54 -7.01
N VAL A 32 -2.11 16.71 -6.81
CA VAL A 32 -2.59 17.97 -7.39
C VAL A 32 -2.07 18.15 -8.81
N ALA A 33 -0.77 17.93 -9.04
CA ALA A 33 -0.17 18.20 -10.35
C ALA A 33 -0.58 17.20 -11.43
N ASN A 34 -0.63 15.91 -11.09
CA ASN A 34 -0.94 14.83 -12.04
C ASN A 34 -2.42 14.42 -11.93
N GLY A 35 -2.89 14.16 -10.71
CA GLY A 35 -4.24 13.67 -10.48
C GLY A 35 -5.33 14.72 -10.61
N GLN A 36 -4.99 16.01 -10.55
CA GLN A 36 -5.94 17.13 -10.49
C GLN A 36 -6.98 16.96 -9.36
N LEU A 37 -6.59 16.24 -8.30
CA LEU A 37 -7.44 15.99 -7.15
C LEU A 37 -7.25 17.12 -6.12
N PRO A 38 -8.29 17.43 -5.32
CA PRO A 38 -8.15 18.34 -4.21
C PRO A 38 -7.01 17.92 -3.27
N PRO A 39 -6.20 18.86 -2.75
CA PRO A 39 -5.10 18.53 -1.86
C PRO A 39 -5.62 17.85 -0.60
N VAL A 40 -4.88 16.85 -0.11
CA VAL A 40 -5.13 16.26 1.20
C VAL A 40 -4.59 17.15 2.31
N THR A 41 -5.14 17.00 3.50
CA THR A 41 -4.63 17.57 4.76
C THR A 41 -4.28 16.44 5.72
N LEU A 42 -3.88 16.77 6.95
CA LEU A 42 -3.70 15.76 8.01
C LEU A 42 -4.99 14.95 8.26
N ASN A 43 -6.16 15.53 7.98
CA ASN A 43 -7.45 14.85 8.11
C ASN A 43 -7.79 13.91 6.94
N GLY A 44 -6.90 13.79 5.95
CA GLY A 44 -7.14 13.08 4.70
C GLY A 44 -7.69 13.99 3.58
N PRO A 45 -8.26 13.40 2.51
CA PRO A 45 -8.96 14.13 1.46
C PRO A 45 -10.17 14.92 1.99
N PRO A 46 -10.66 15.93 1.23
CA PRO A 46 -11.90 16.62 1.55
C PRO A 46 -13.07 15.66 1.77
N ASP A 47 -13.92 15.98 2.76
CA ASP A 47 -15.07 15.17 3.15
C ASP A 47 -16.28 15.49 2.26
N GLU A 48 -16.24 15.03 1.02
CA GLU A 48 -17.26 15.30 0.03
C GLU A 48 -17.72 14.02 -0.67
N PRO A 49 -18.94 13.99 -1.25
CA PRO A 49 -19.47 12.77 -1.88
C PRO A 49 -18.56 12.14 -2.95
N GLY A 50 -17.71 12.95 -3.59
CA GLY A 50 -16.75 12.54 -4.63
C GLY A 50 -15.32 12.33 -4.14
N CYS A 51 -15.08 12.19 -2.84
CA CYS A 51 -13.73 12.09 -2.30
C CYS A 51 -12.97 10.85 -2.81
N VAL A 52 -11.66 11.04 -3.02
CA VAL A 52 -10.74 10.00 -3.48
C VAL A 52 -9.54 9.89 -2.53
N PRO A 53 -9.19 8.71 -2.00
CA PRO A 53 -9.94 7.46 -2.09
C PRO A 53 -11.14 7.42 -1.13
N ARG A 54 -12.12 6.58 -1.48
CA ARG A 54 -13.28 6.27 -0.64
C ARG A 54 -13.11 4.88 -0.03
N LYS A 55 -13.45 4.74 1.25
CA LYS A 55 -13.41 3.47 1.99
C LYS A 55 -14.59 2.58 1.62
N PHE A 56 -14.47 1.28 1.92
CA PHE A 56 -15.56 0.31 1.70
C PHE A 56 -16.82 0.61 2.52
N ASN A 57 -16.66 1.23 3.70
CA ASN A 57 -17.77 1.69 4.53
C ASN A 57 -18.46 2.96 4.01
N GLY A 58 -18.03 3.50 2.87
CA GLY A 58 -18.60 4.68 2.21
C GLY A 58 -18.08 6.03 2.72
N GLN A 59 -17.20 6.07 3.72
CA GLN A 59 -16.55 7.29 4.22
C GLN A 59 -15.36 7.69 3.35
N CYS A 60 -14.94 8.94 3.46
CA CYS A 60 -13.69 9.39 2.85
C CYS A 60 -12.48 8.80 3.56
N GLY A 61 -11.42 8.55 2.79
CA GLY A 61 -10.17 8.02 3.29
C GLY A 61 -9.50 8.92 4.33
N SER A 62 -8.56 8.31 5.05
CA SER A 62 -7.54 8.98 5.85
C SER A 62 -6.38 9.50 4.98
N LEU A 63 -5.42 10.18 5.61
CA LEU A 63 -4.15 10.51 4.96
C LEU A 63 -3.39 9.24 4.50
N TRP A 64 -3.48 8.16 5.27
CA TRP A 64 -2.87 6.88 4.93
C TRP A 64 -3.50 6.26 3.68
N ASP A 65 -4.82 6.31 3.57
CA ASP A 65 -5.53 5.86 2.38
C ASP A 65 -5.11 6.66 1.15
N ALA A 66 -5.02 7.98 1.28
CA ALA A 66 -4.55 8.85 0.20
C ALA A 66 -3.14 8.48 -0.25
N LEU A 67 -2.19 8.28 0.67
CA LEU A 67 -0.84 7.83 0.33
C LEU A 67 -0.86 6.51 -0.46
N ARG A 68 -1.61 5.50 0.01
CA ARG A 68 -1.72 4.19 -0.67
C ARG A 68 -2.31 4.33 -2.07
N TYR A 69 -3.31 5.21 -2.23
CA TYR A 69 -3.91 5.53 -3.52
C TYR A 69 -2.90 6.17 -4.47
N GLU A 70 -2.21 7.25 -4.04
CA GLU A 70 -1.22 7.95 -4.87
C GLU A 70 -0.09 7.01 -5.28
N LYS A 71 0.49 6.25 -4.35
CA LYS A 71 1.56 5.29 -4.66
C LYS A 71 1.10 4.21 -5.62
N GLY A 72 -0.16 3.77 -5.51
CA GLY A 72 -0.75 2.86 -6.46
C GLY A 72 -0.89 3.43 -7.87
N ILE A 73 -1.38 4.66 -8.01
CA ILE A 73 -1.62 5.27 -9.32
C ILE A 73 -0.31 5.68 -9.99
N GLU A 74 0.56 6.36 -9.26
CA GLU A 74 1.81 6.91 -9.82
C GLU A 74 2.79 5.82 -10.25
N MET A 75 2.76 4.65 -9.61
CA MET A 75 3.65 3.54 -9.96
C MET A 75 3.07 2.58 -10.99
N LEU A 76 1.84 2.82 -11.48
CA LEU A 76 1.23 1.95 -12.48
C LEU A 76 2.05 1.96 -13.78
N GLY A 77 2.58 0.80 -14.17
CA GLY A 77 3.40 0.66 -15.38
C GLY A 77 4.84 1.16 -15.23
N VAL A 78 5.25 1.61 -14.05
CA VAL A 78 6.63 2.03 -13.75
C VAL A 78 7.42 0.90 -13.11
N ASP A 79 6.83 0.26 -12.10
CA ASP A 79 7.40 -0.90 -11.41
C ASP A 79 6.36 -2.02 -11.38
N ALA A 80 6.72 -3.19 -11.92
CA ALA A 80 5.82 -4.33 -12.07
C ALA A 80 5.42 -4.98 -10.73
N VAL A 81 6.23 -4.81 -9.68
CA VAL A 81 6.11 -5.57 -8.42
C VAL A 81 5.88 -4.69 -7.20
N VAL A 82 6.06 -3.37 -7.30
CA VAL A 82 5.84 -2.44 -6.18
C VAL A 82 4.47 -2.61 -5.53
N ARG A 83 3.42 -2.81 -6.33
CA ARG A 83 2.05 -2.98 -5.82
C ARG A 83 1.89 -4.26 -4.99
N PHE A 84 2.63 -5.32 -5.33
CA PHE A 84 2.68 -6.55 -4.55
C PHE A 84 3.44 -6.33 -3.24
N PHE A 85 4.61 -5.69 -3.29
CA PHE A 85 5.43 -5.46 -2.09
C PHE A 85 4.77 -4.50 -1.09
N ASP A 86 4.15 -3.44 -1.58
CA ASP A 86 3.40 -2.50 -0.75
C ASP A 86 2.17 -3.16 -0.13
N ALA A 87 1.37 -3.88 -0.93
CA ALA A 87 0.22 -4.60 -0.39
C ALA A 87 0.63 -5.64 0.65
N ARG A 88 1.77 -6.32 0.46
CA ARG A 88 2.34 -7.23 1.46
C ARG A 88 2.70 -6.49 2.75
N GLY A 89 3.35 -5.33 2.65
CA GLY A 89 3.76 -4.52 3.79
C GLY A 89 2.61 -3.82 4.52
N TRP A 90 1.48 -3.60 3.85
CA TRP A 90 0.29 -2.96 4.39
C TRP A 90 -0.82 -3.94 4.80
N GLN A 91 -0.61 -5.25 4.67
CA GLN A 91 -1.63 -6.28 4.87
C GLN A 91 -2.88 -6.07 3.98
N MET A 92 -2.64 -5.76 2.70
CA MET A 92 -3.66 -5.52 1.68
C MET A 92 -3.64 -6.57 0.56
N LEU A 93 -2.84 -7.64 0.72
CA LEU A 93 -2.90 -8.78 -0.19
C LEU A 93 -4.21 -9.55 0.03
N PRO A 94 -4.82 -10.13 -1.04
CA PRO A 94 -5.92 -11.06 -0.89
C PRO A 94 -5.57 -12.20 0.08
N GLU A 95 -6.54 -12.62 0.88
CA GLU A 95 -6.36 -13.76 1.80
C GLU A 95 -5.90 -14.99 1.01
N GLY A 96 -4.91 -15.73 1.53
CA GLY A 96 -4.39 -16.89 0.83
C GLY A 96 -3.31 -16.58 -0.20
N ALA A 97 -3.06 -15.31 -0.54
CA ALA A 97 -2.00 -14.96 -1.49
C ALA A 97 -0.61 -15.32 -0.95
N PHE A 98 0.29 -15.73 -1.83
CA PHE A 98 1.68 -16.00 -1.44
C PHE A 98 2.37 -14.69 -1.00
N THR A 99 3.10 -14.71 0.11
CA THR A 99 3.89 -13.56 0.59
C THR A 99 5.34 -13.61 0.12
N GLN A 100 5.79 -14.77 -0.37
CA GLN A 100 7.09 -15.00 -0.99
C GLN A 100 6.96 -15.95 -2.19
N LEU A 101 7.89 -15.84 -3.14
CA LEU A 101 7.92 -16.72 -4.30
C LEU A 101 8.57 -18.08 -3.92
N PRO A 102 8.06 -19.20 -4.44
CA PRO A 102 8.70 -20.49 -4.23
C PRO A 102 10.00 -20.59 -5.05
N VAL A 103 10.96 -21.36 -4.55
CA VAL A 103 12.13 -21.76 -5.34
C VAL A 103 11.64 -22.59 -6.54
N PRO A 104 12.15 -22.36 -7.76
CA PRO A 104 11.76 -23.16 -8.92
C PRO A 104 11.99 -24.66 -8.67
N GLY A 105 11.01 -25.49 -8.98
CA GLY A 105 11.09 -26.94 -8.68
C GLY A 105 12.29 -27.66 -9.30
N ARG A 106 12.82 -27.15 -10.42
CA ARG A 106 14.06 -27.67 -11.03
C ARG A 106 15.27 -27.49 -10.12
N GLU A 107 15.36 -26.36 -9.43
CA GLU A 107 16.43 -26.09 -8.47
C GLU A 107 16.29 -26.97 -7.24
N LEU A 108 15.06 -27.17 -6.74
CA LEU A 108 14.79 -28.10 -5.63
C LEU A 108 15.21 -29.53 -5.98
N GLY A 109 14.88 -30.01 -7.18
CA GLY A 109 15.32 -31.31 -7.65
C GLY A 109 16.85 -31.44 -7.77
N THR A 110 17.54 -30.38 -8.19
CA THR A 110 19.01 -30.34 -8.23
C THR A 110 19.63 -30.37 -6.84
N LEU A 111 19.02 -29.67 -5.88
CA LEU A 111 19.43 -29.62 -4.48
C LEU A 111 18.98 -30.83 -3.66
N GLN A 112 18.24 -31.78 -4.27
CA GLN A 112 17.62 -32.92 -3.59
C GLN A 112 16.74 -32.50 -2.40
N LEU A 113 16.02 -31.38 -2.54
CA LEU A 113 15.05 -30.87 -1.58
C LEU A 113 13.62 -31.22 -2.02
N ASP A 114 12.72 -31.35 -1.05
CA ASP A 114 11.31 -31.63 -1.30
C ASP A 114 10.62 -30.49 -2.07
N LEU A 115 9.68 -30.87 -2.93
CA LEU A 115 8.80 -29.90 -3.61
C LEU A 115 7.81 -29.30 -2.60
N TYR A 116 7.68 -27.98 -2.61
CA TYR A 116 6.75 -27.25 -1.75
C TYR A 116 5.97 -26.19 -2.53
N THR A 117 4.92 -25.68 -1.90
CA THR A 117 4.13 -24.54 -2.39
C THR A 117 3.92 -23.53 -1.27
N PHE A 118 3.74 -22.25 -1.62
CA PHE A 118 3.41 -21.19 -0.68
C PHE A 118 2.06 -20.55 -1.03
N GLY A 119 1.43 -19.95 -0.02
CA GLY A 119 0.07 -19.43 -0.13
C GLY A 119 -1.00 -20.50 0.12
N GLY A 120 -2.24 -20.19 -0.25
CA GLY A 120 -3.42 -20.99 0.06
C GLY A 120 -3.96 -20.74 1.48
N PRO A 121 -5.26 -20.93 1.73
CA PRO A 121 -5.85 -20.74 3.06
C PRO A 121 -5.15 -21.60 4.11
N GLY A 122 -4.59 -20.98 5.15
CA GLY A 122 -3.85 -21.68 6.22
C GLY A 122 -2.50 -22.28 5.82
N GLY A 123 -2.04 -22.06 4.59
CA GLY A 123 -0.74 -22.54 4.11
C GLY A 123 0.45 -21.71 4.62
N GLU A 124 1.66 -22.23 4.45
CA GLU A 124 2.88 -21.48 4.75
C GLU A 124 3.02 -20.26 3.85
N SER A 125 3.53 -19.17 4.41
CA SER A 125 3.73 -17.90 3.69
C SER A 125 2.48 -17.42 2.96
N SER A 126 1.34 -17.59 3.62
CA SER A 126 0.03 -17.17 3.15
C SER A 126 -0.37 -15.84 3.78
N ALA A 127 -0.94 -14.95 2.97
CA ALA A 127 -1.43 -13.65 3.43
C ALA A 127 -2.66 -13.85 4.34
N PRO A 128 -2.72 -13.15 5.49
CA PRO A 128 -3.91 -13.14 6.33
C PRO A 128 -5.06 -12.39 5.64
N VAL A 129 -6.23 -12.37 6.29
CA VAL A 129 -7.36 -11.53 5.84
C VAL A 129 -6.89 -10.08 5.66
N PRO A 130 -7.14 -9.45 4.49
CA PRO A 130 -6.76 -8.07 4.27
C PRO A 130 -7.43 -7.12 5.26
N ASP A 131 -6.69 -6.12 5.74
CA ASP A 131 -7.21 -5.10 6.65
C ASP A 131 -7.05 -3.71 6.02
N SER A 132 -8.14 -3.21 5.40
CA SER A 132 -8.16 -1.88 4.79
C SER A 132 -8.11 -0.75 5.81
N GLU A 133 -8.52 -1.00 7.05
CA GLU A 133 -8.61 0.02 8.09
C GLU A 133 -7.34 0.10 8.94
N ARG A 134 -6.42 -0.85 8.79
CA ARG A 134 -5.12 -0.86 9.48
C ARG A 134 -4.28 0.36 9.11
N CYS A 135 -4.01 1.19 10.12
CA CYS A 135 -3.00 2.25 10.04
C CYS A 135 -1.72 1.92 10.80
N PRO A 136 -0.58 2.47 10.35
CA PRO A 136 0.70 2.31 11.06
C PRO A 136 0.77 3.11 12.36
N VAL A 137 0.01 4.20 12.46
CA VAL A 137 -0.08 5.09 13.63
C VAL A 137 -1.50 5.67 13.71
N THR A 138 -1.88 6.25 14.85
CA THR A 138 -3.16 6.94 15.00
C THR A 138 -3.24 8.15 14.06
N LEU A 139 -4.22 8.14 13.17
CA LEU A 139 -4.47 9.22 12.21
C LEU A 139 -5.96 9.58 12.20
N PRO A 140 -6.33 10.81 11.84
CA PRO A 140 -7.73 11.13 11.61
C PRO A 140 -8.36 10.21 10.56
N ARG A 141 -9.60 9.79 10.82
CA ARG A 141 -10.34 8.82 10.00
C ARG A 141 -9.59 7.50 9.81
N CYS A 142 -8.73 7.13 10.74
CA CYS A 142 -8.20 5.78 10.83
C CYS A 142 -8.45 5.24 12.24
N PRO A 143 -9.10 4.06 12.37
CA PRO A 143 -9.43 3.49 13.66
C PRO A 143 -8.20 3.03 14.46
#